data_AF-A1RT39-F1
#
_entry.id   AF-A1RT39-F1
#
_cell.length_a   1.000
_cell.length_b   1.000
_cell.length_c   1.000
_cell.angle_alpha   90.00
_cell.angle_beta   90.00
_cell.angle_gamma   90.00
#
_symmetry.space_group_name_H-M   'P 1'
#
loop_
_entity.id
_entity.type
_entity.pdbx_description
1 polymer ?
#
loop_
_entity_poly.entity_id
_entity_poly.type
_entity_poly.pdbx_seq_one_letter_code
_entity_poly.pdbx_strand_id
1 'polypeptide(L)'
;MEVIDVDRAEAVASVIRRLEIKREQYLDQRLYPPPDDPLESQLAYFVSMVAIDHRTSLWEPFEGEIEGEFFHGADALYRLGRIAYDKGFFKAEKLARLTPSEAELLLSLGGKRVWDFHTRVLLLRDVGRKAMLRGGFEKLVSRERISDLQKSLKDLRAYEDPVGKKVMLLAKFLDGRRLADFRDLNEADVPVDNHLSRVAYRLGIVDINYDFLESGVEVTREEDIRLREAVKTAWRIVAKFADIHPFALDDYLWSFGRKICIRESPKCDICPLKEVCKAYSLSRFPPEHLHTITWYY
;
A
#
# COMPACT_ATOMS: atom_id res chain seq x y z
N MET A 1 14.49 -15.32 16.19
CA MET A 1 13.91 -14.32 17.10
C MET A 1 14.06 -12.98 16.41
N GLU A 2 12.96 -12.32 16.08
CA GLU A 2 13.02 -10.98 15.49
C GLU A 2 13.11 -9.95 16.62
N VAL A 3 14.03 -9.00 16.50
CA VAL A 3 14.23 -7.94 17.49
C VAL A 3 14.26 -6.60 16.78
N ILE A 4 13.60 -5.59 17.34
CA ILE A 4 13.67 -4.22 16.84
C ILE A 4 14.96 -3.59 17.36
N ASP A 5 15.82 -3.12 16.45
CA ASP A 5 17.07 -2.44 16.78
C ASP A 5 16.84 -0.92 16.82
N VAL A 6 16.74 -0.37 18.03
CA VAL A 6 16.40 1.04 18.27
C VAL A 6 17.54 1.97 17.85
N ASP A 7 18.80 1.58 18.08
CA ASP A 7 19.97 2.40 17.71
C ASP A 7 20.07 2.53 16.18
N ARG A 8 19.82 1.43 15.46
CA ARG A 8 19.70 1.49 13.99
C ARG A 8 18.50 2.34 13.55
N ALA A 9 17.37 2.24 14.23
CA ALA A 9 16.20 3.06 13.92
C ALA A 9 16.51 4.56 14.07
N GLU A 10 17.24 4.97 15.11
CA GLU A 10 17.69 6.35 15.31
C GLU A 10 18.68 6.80 14.22
N ALA A 11 19.64 5.94 13.85
CA ALA A 11 20.59 6.24 12.77
C ALA A 11 19.88 6.43 11.41
N VAL A 12 18.91 5.56 11.09
CA VAL A 12 18.05 5.69 9.90
C VAL A 12 17.24 6.97 9.96
N ALA A 13 16.61 7.26 11.10
CA ALA A 13 15.81 8.47 11.30
C ALA A 13 16.62 9.76 11.06
N SER A 14 17.88 9.78 11.50
CA SER A 14 18.80 10.90 11.28
C SER A 14 19.10 11.16 9.80
N VAL A 15 19.11 10.12 8.96
CA VAL A 15 19.20 10.29 7.49
C VAL A 15 17.86 10.78 6.95
N ILE A 16 16.76 10.14 7.32
CA ILE A 16 15.41 10.47 6.83
C ILE A 16 15.04 11.92 7.10
N ARG A 17 15.35 12.45 8.30
CA ARG A 17 15.12 13.85 8.65
C ARG A 17 15.80 14.83 7.68
N ARG A 18 16.98 14.47 7.15
CA ARG A 18 17.74 15.31 6.20
C ARG A 18 17.22 15.26 4.77
N LEU A 19 16.35 14.31 4.44
CA LEU A 19 15.78 14.17 3.09
C LEU A 19 14.59 15.11 2.84
N GLU A 20 14.13 15.85 3.86
CA GLU A 20 13.02 16.82 3.77
C GLU A 20 11.77 16.25 3.06
N ILE A 21 11.43 15.00 3.40
CA ILE A 21 10.34 14.26 2.76
C ILE A 21 9.02 15.01 2.95
N LYS A 22 8.32 15.19 1.84
CA LYS A 22 7.00 15.81 1.80
C LYS A 22 5.93 14.78 1.60
N ARG A 23 4.76 15.07 2.16
CA ARG A 23 3.57 14.26 2.02
C ARG A 23 2.91 14.48 0.65
N GLU A 24 2.46 13.40 0.02
CA GLU A 24 1.67 13.47 -1.21
C GLU A 24 0.26 14.02 -0.96
N GLN A 25 -0.27 14.71 -1.96
CA GLN A 25 -1.65 15.22 -1.96
C GLN A 25 -2.54 14.46 -2.95
N TYR A 26 -1.96 13.53 -3.72
CA TYR A 26 -2.69 12.67 -4.67
C TYR A 26 -3.51 13.49 -5.68
N LEU A 27 -2.92 14.57 -6.19
CA LEU A 27 -3.55 15.50 -7.13
C LEU A 27 -3.31 15.14 -8.61
N ASP A 28 -2.49 14.13 -8.90
CA ASP A 28 -2.23 13.69 -10.27
C ASP A 28 -3.52 13.12 -10.91
N GLN A 29 -4.18 13.95 -11.72
CA GLN A 29 -5.43 13.61 -12.37
C GLN A 29 -5.27 12.52 -13.45
N ARG A 30 -4.04 12.12 -13.78
CA ARG A 30 -3.81 10.93 -14.61
C ARG A 30 -4.15 9.65 -13.85
N LEU A 31 -4.07 9.67 -12.52
CA LEU A 31 -4.27 8.52 -11.65
C LEU A 31 -5.51 8.66 -10.78
N TYR A 32 -5.87 9.87 -10.33
CA TYR A 32 -6.90 10.08 -9.32
C TYR A 32 -8.06 10.95 -9.84
N PRO A 33 -9.26 10.85 -9.23
CA PRO A 33 -10.38 11.73 -9.55
C PRO A 33 -10.04 13.22 -9.39
N PRO A 34 -10.67 14.11 -10.19
CA PRO A 34 -10.65 15.55 -9.96
C PRO A 34 -11.03 15.92 -8.50
N PRO A 35 -10.33 16.88 -7.86
CA PRO A 35 -10.62 17.30 -6.47
C PRO A 35 -12.02 17.87 -6.23
N ASP A 36 -12.61 18.45 -7.26
CA ASP A 36 -13.93 19.08 -7.28
C ASP A 36 -15.08 18.12 -7.55
N ASP A 37 -14.79 16.85 -7.86
CA ASP A 37 -15.81 15.83 -8.05
C ASP A 37 -16.59 15.54 -6.77
N PRO A 38 -17.85 15.03 -6.89
CA PRO A 38 -18.66 14.69 -5.73
C PRO A 38 -17.94 13.74 -4.76
N LEU A 39 -18.07 14.05 -3.46
CA LEU A 39 -17.46 13.27 -2.37
C LEU A 39 -17.74 11.77 -2.49
N GLU A 40 -19.00 11.37 -2.66
CA GLU A 40 -19.40 9.97 -2.88
C GLU A 40 -18.58 9.29 -3.99
N SER A 41 -18.32 9.99 -5.10
CA SER A 41 -17.57 9.42 -6.23
C SER A 41 -16.09 9.29 -5.91
N GLN A 42 -15.49 10.29 -5.26
CA GLN A 42 -14.09 10.21 -4.81
C GLN A 42 -13.89 9.09 -3.78
N LEU A 43 -14.81 8.95 -2.80
CA LEU A 43 -14.77 7.86 -1.82
C LEU A 43 -14.92 6.51 -2.50
N ALA A 44 -15.86 6.38 -3.43
CA ALA A 44 -16.07 5.15 -4.19
C ALA A 44 -14.80 4.71 -4.93
N TYR A 45 -14.11 5.66 -5.56
CA TYR A 45 -12.83 5.42 -6.22
C TYR A 45 -11.77 4.90 -5.23
N PHE A 46 -11.45 5.66 -4.18
CA PHE A 46 -10.35 5.30 -3.28
C PHE A 46 -10.63 3.99 -2.53
N VAL A 47 -11.85 3.78 -2.03
CA VAL A 47 -12.22 2.53 -1.36
C VAL A 47 -12.10 1.33 -2.29
N SER A 48 -12.52 1.48 -3.55
CA SER A 48 -12.48 0.38 -4.52
C SER A 48 -11.07 0.09 -5.02
N MET A 49 -10.29 1.13 -5.30
CA MET A 49 -8.91 0.98 -5.80
C MET A 49 -7.99 0.39 -4.73
N VAL A 50 -8.05 0.90 -3.49
CA VAL A 50 -7.27 0.32 -2.37
C VAL A 50 -7.68 -1.13 -2.10
N ALA A 51 -8.96 -1.48 -2.31
CA ALA A 51 -9.40 -2.86 -2.13
C ALA A 51 -8.68 -3.86 -3.05
N ILE A 52 -8.28 -3.43 -4.25
CA ILE A 52 -7.62 -4.28 -5.25
C ILE A 52 -6.12 -4.00 -5.44
N ASP A 53 -5.59 -2.99 -4.76
CA ASP A 53 -4.18 -2.60 -4.82
C ASP A 53 -3.29 -3.56 -4.04
N HIS A 54 -2.84 -4.61 -4.73
CA HIS A 54 -1.89 -5.58 -4.21
C HIS A 54 -1.12 -6.23 -5.35
N ARG A 55 0.17 -6.51 -5.13
CA ARG A 55 0.98 -7.46 -5.92
C ARG A 55 0.80 -7.41 -7.44
N THR A 56 0.84 -6.22 -8.01
CA THR A 56 0.74 -5.99 -9.46
C THR A 56 1.96 -6.45 -10.25
N SER A 57 2.94 -7.11 -9.62
CA SER A 57 4.17 -7.59 -10.27
C SER A 57 4.75 -8.87 -9.63
N LEU A 58 3.92 -9.73 -9.02
CA LEU A 58 4.40 -10.93 -8.30
C LEU A 58 5.04 -11.98 -9.22
N TRP A 59 4.42 -12.28 -10.35
CA TRP A 59 4.90 -13.30 -11.31
C TRP A 59 5.28 -12.67 -12.66
N GLU A 60 4.46 -11.72 -13.09
CA GLU A 60 4.69 -10.93 -14.28
C GLU A 60 4.35 -9.47 -13.95
N PRO A 61 5.16 -8.51 -14.38
CA PRO A 61 4.83 -7.09 -14.28
C PRO A 61 3.50 -6.77 -14.97
N PHE A 62 2.57 -6.15 -14.24
CA PHE A 62 1.39 -5.53 -14.83
C PHE A 62 1.75 -4.13 -15.33
N GLU A 63 2.07 -4.04 -16.63
CA GLU A 63 2.59 -2.83 -17.24
C GLU A 63 2.20 -2.73 -18.72
N GLY A 64 2.29 -1.53 -19.28
CA GLY A 64 1.97 -1.29 -20.68
C GLY A 64 1.73 0.18 -20.99
N GLU A 65 1.54 0.46 -22.28
CA GLU A 65 1.28 1.81 -22.79
C GLU A 65 -0.23 2.11 -22.75
N ILE A 66 -0.57 3.28 -22.20
CA ILE A 66 -1.93 3.81 -22.15
C ILE A 66 -1.86 5.25 -22.67
N GLU A 67 -2.47 5.51 -23.82
CA GLU A 67 -2.53 6.83 -24.45
C GLU A 67 -1.14 7.48 -24.66
N GLY A 68 -0.13 6.69 -25.05
CA GLY A 68 1.22 7.20 -25.34
C GLY A 68 2.18 7.24 -24.15
N GLU A 69 1.71 6.92 -22.94
CA GLU A 69 2.54 6.88 -21.72
C GLU A 69 2.65 5.46 -21.18
N PHE A 70 3.86 5.06 -20.76
CA PHE A 70 4.12 3.75 -20.19
C PHE A 70 3.89 3.75 -18.68
N PHE A 71 3.02 2.86 -18.19
CA PHE A 71 2.73 2.68 -16.77
C PHE A 71 3.17 1.31 -16.28
N HIS A 72 3.59 1.23 -15.01
CA HIS A 72 4.09 0.00 -14.40
C HIS A 72 3.47 -0.26 -13.01
N GLY A 73 3.06 -1.51 -12.78
CA GLY A 73 2.61 -2.01 -11.48
C GLY A 73 1.34 -1.30 -10.99
N ALA A 74 1.40 -0.78 -9.76
CA ALA A 74 0.28 -0.04 -9.18
C ALA A 74 -0.09 1.19 -10.02
N ASP A 75 0.89 1.90 -10.60
CA ASP A 75 0.62 3.10 -11.39
C ASP A 75 -0.25 2.77 -12.63
N ALA A 76 -0.03 1.61 -13.25
CA ALA A 76 -0.88 1.10 -14.34
C ALA A 76 -2.30 0.78 -13.86
N LEU A 77 -2.43 0.15 -12.68
CA LEU A 77 -3.73 -0.14 -12.08
C LEU A 77 -4.51 1.14 -11.76
N TYR A 78 -3.88 2.15 -11.15
CA TYR A 78 -4.53 3.44 -10.87
C TYR A 78 -4.84 4.23 -12.14
N ARG A 79 -4.02 4.15 -13.19
CA ARG A 79 -4.34 4.74 -14.50
C ARG A 79 -5.60 4.11 -15.12
N LEU A 80 -5.70 2.78 -15.12
CA LEU A 80 -6.93 2.10 -15.57
C LEU A 80 -8.12 2.42 -14.66
N GLY A 81 -7.87 2.55 -13.34
CA GLY A 81 -8.82 3.07 -12.37
C GLY A 81 -9.38 4.41 -12.80
N ARG A 82 -8.53 5.37 -13.13
CA ARG A 82 -8.92 6.70 -13.61
C ARG A 82 -9.81 6.63 -14.85
N ILE A 83 -9.45 5.81 -15.83
CA ILE A 83 -10.24 5.63 -17.07
C ILE A 83 -11.59 4.98 -16.77
N ALA A 84 -11.61 3.98 -15.88
CA ALA A 84 -12.85 3.33 -15.45
C ALA A 84 -13.76 4.32 -14.69
N TYR A 85 -13.17 5.20 -13.89
CA TYR A 85 -13.88 6.25 -13.15
C TYR A 85 -14.65 7.19 -14.09
N ASP A 86 -14.03 7.70 -15.16
CA ASP A 86 -14.71 8.55 -16.15
C ASP A 86 -15.91 7.84 -16.81
N LYS A 87 -15.85 6.50 -16.89
CA LYS A 87 -16.93 5.65 -17.41
C LYS A 87 -17.97 5.27 -16.35
N GLY A 88 -17.95 5.94 -15.19
CA GLY A 88 -18.87 5.71 -14.07
C GLY A 88 -18.80 4.30 -13.50
N PHE A 89 -17.61 3.69 -13.46
CA PHE A 89 -17.42 2.30 -13.02
C PHE A 89 -17.71 2.06 -11.53
N PHE A 90 -17.35 3.01 -10.66
CA PHE A 90 -17.31 2.81 -9.21
C PHE A 90 -18.65 3.01 -8.48
N LYS A 91 -19.79 2.97 -9.17
CA LYS A 91 -21.10 3.05 -8.50
C LYS A 91 -21.36 1.77 -7.69
N ALA A 92 -21.92 1.91 -6.49
CA ALA A 92 -22.14 0.79 -5.57
C ALA A 92 -22.94 -0.36 -6.23
N GLU A 93 -24.01 -0.05 -6.97
CA GLU A 93 -24.86 -1.01 -7.68
C GLU A 93 -24.18 -1.69 -8.85
N LYS A 94 -23.22 -1.00 -9.48
CA LYS A 94 -22.43 -1.54 -10.58
C LYS A 94 -21.37 -2.49 -10.05
N LEU A 95 -20.64 -2.08 -9.01
CA LEU A 95 -19.65 -2.92 -8.33
C LEU A 95 -20.30 -4.19 -7.75
N ALA A 96 -21.44 -4.08 -7.08
CA ALA A 96 -22.13 -5.22 -6.46
C ALA A 96 -22.51 -6.35 -7.44
N ARG A 97 -22.69 -6.01 -8.73
CA ARG A 97 -23.06 -6.90 -9.83
C ARG A 97 -21.95 -7.12 -10.85
N LEU A 98 -20.76 -6.55 -10.61
CA LEU A 98 -19.64 -6.50 -11.56
C LEU A 98 -19.34 -7.87 -12.14
N THR A 99 -19.39 -8.04 -13.45
CA THR A 99 -19.02 -9.31 -14.10
C THR A 99 -17.52 -9.37 -14.41
N PRO A 100 -16.93 -10.56 -14.57
CA PRO A 100 -15.54 -10.68 -15.02
C PRO A 100 -15.27 -9.93 -16.33
N SER A 101 -16.19 -9.99 -17.30
CA SER A 101 -16.04 -9.28 -18.58
C SER A 101 -16.05 -7.76 -18.43
N GLU A 102 -16.86 -7.21 -17.53
CA GLU A 102 -16.84 -5.76 -17.25
C GLU A 102 -15.56 -5.34 -16.51
N ALA A 103 -15.02 -6.22 -15.67
CA ALA A 103 -13.80 -5.94 -14.91
C ALA A 103 -12.53 -5.88 -15.76
N GLU A 104 -12.55 -6.44 -16.98
CA GLU A 104 -11.44 -6.34 -17.96
C GLU A 104 -11.01 -4.88 -18.20
N LEU A 105 -11.96 -3.94 -18.19
CA LEU A 105 -11.67 -2.51 -18.37
C LEU A 105 -10.68 -1.97 -17.33
N LEU A 106 -10.73 -2.49 -16.10
CA LEU A 106 -9.94 -2.03 -14.97
C LEU A 106 -8.73 -2.95 -14.71
N LEU A 107 -8.89 -4.24 -14.96
CA LEU A 107 -7.98 -5.29 -14.49
C LEU A 107 -7.17 -5.92 -15.62
N SER A 108 -7.20 -5.35 -16.83
CA SER A 108 -6.44 -5.85 -17.97
C SER A 108 -5.76 -4.72 -18.75
N LEU A 109 -4.53 -5.00 -19.21
CA LEU A 109 -3.70 -4.08 -19.97
C LEU A 109 -2.93 -4.87 -21.03
N GLY A 110 -2.94 -4.40 -22.28
CA GLY A 110 -2.20 -5.04 -23.38
C GLY A 110 -2.56 -6.52 -23.61
N GLY A 111 -3.82 -6.90 -23.39
CA GLY A 111 -4.28 -8.30 -23.50
C GLY A 111 -3.91 -9.21 -22.32
N LYS A 112 -3.27 -8.66 -21.27
CA LYS A 112 -2.92 -9.38 -20.05
C LYS A 112 -3.80 -8.94 -18.90
N ARG A 113 -4.25 -9.89 -18.09
CA ARG A 113 -4.95 -9.62 -16.83
C ARG A 113 -3.91 -9.38 -15.74
N VAL A 114 -4.18 -8.44 -14.83
CA VAL A 114 -3.43 -8.34 -13.57
C VAL A 114 -3.52 -9.67 -12.83
N TRP A 115 -2.44 -10.07 -12.15
CA TRP A 115 -2.43 -11.26 -11.30
C TRP A 115 -3.65 -11.27 -10.37
N ASP A 116 -4.19 -12.45 -10.08
CA ASP A 116 -5.32 -12.66 -9.15
C ASP A 116 -6.59 -11.84 -9.51
N PHE A 117 -6.87 -11.81 -10.81
CA PHE A 117 -8.00 -11.14 -11.44
C PHE A 117 -9.35 -11.47 -10.80
N HIS A 118 -9.68 -12.77 -10.68
CA HIS A 118 -11.00 -13.18 -10.18
C HIS A 118 -11.21 -12.80 -8.72
N THR A 119 -10.17 -12.85 -7.89
CA THR A 119 -10.25 -12.37 -6.51
C THR A 119 -10.50 -10.86 -6.49
N ARG A 120 -9.83 -10.05 -7.31
CA ARG A 120 -10.13 -8.61 -7.41
C ARG A 120 -11.59 -8.33 -7.79
N VAL A 121 -12.16 -9.11 -8.71
CA VAL A 121 -13.60 -9.02 -9.03
C VAL A 121 -14.46 -9.33 -7.81
N LEU A 122 -14.13 -10.37 -7.04
CA LEU A 122 -14.83 -10.71 -5.80
C LEU A 122 -14.73 -9.60 -4.74
N LEU A 123 -13.54 -9.00 -4.57
CA LEU A 123 -13.31 -7.90 -3.63
C LEU A 123 -14.12 -6.66 -4.01
N LEU A 124 -14.15 -6.28 -5.30
CA LEU A 124 -14.95 -5.16 -5.79
C LEU A 124 -16.46 -5.41 -5.61
N ARG A 125 -16.92 -6.63 -5.87
CA ARG A 125 -18.31 -7.02 -5.61
C ARG A 125 -18.69 -6.90 -4.14
N ASP A 126 -17.82 -7.36 -3.25
CA ASP A 126 -18.04 -7.25 -1.82
C ASP A 126 -18.11 -5.78 -1.39
N VAL A 127 -17.16 -4.94 -1.81
CA VAL A 127 -17.18 -3.48 -1.59
C VAL A 127 -18.52 -2.88 -2.05
N GLY A 128 -18.95 -3.15 -3.28
CA GLY A 128 -20.20 -2.62 -3.83
C GLY A 128 -21.43 -3.05 -3.04
N ARG A 129 -21.52 -4.34 -2.68
CA ARG A 129 -22.65 -4.87 -1.88
C ARG A 129 -22.71 -4.22 -0.50
N LYS A 130 -21.56 -4.08 0.17
CA LYS A 130 -21.50 -3.46 1.50
C LYS A 130 -21.81 -1.97 1.45
N ALA A 131 -21.33 -1.25 0.42
CA ALA A 131 -21.70 0.14 0.20
C ALA A 131 -23.20 0.32 -0.03
N MET A 132 -23.83 -0.51 -0.89
CA MET A 132 -25.28 -0.48 -1.12
C MET A 132 -26.08 -0.71 0.18
N LEU A 133 -25.70 -1.72 0.96
CA LEU A 133 -26.38 -2.04 2.22
C LEU A 133 -26.28 -0.91 3.25
N ARG A 134 -25.23 -0.08 3.19
CA ARG A 134 -25.03 1.08 4.06
C ARG A 134 -25.62 2.39 3.50
N GLY A 135 -26.13 2.36 2.26
CA GLY A 135 -26.71 3.53 1.60
C GLY A 135 -25.69 4.44 0.89
N GLY A 136 -24.54 3.91 0.49
CA GLY A 136 -23.49 4.63 -0.25
C GLY A 136 -22.12 4.59 0.43
N PHE A 137 -21.09 5.08 -0.28
CA PHE A 137 -19.71 5.16 0.20
C PHE A 137 -19.54 6.20 1.30
N GLU A 138 -20.24 7.34 1.24
CA GLU A 138 -20.26 8.35 2.31
C GLU A 138 -20.76 7.81 3.64
N LYS A 139 -21.67 6.81 3.62
CA LYS A 139 -22.17 6.13 4.82
C LYS A 139 -21.30 4.94 5.24
N LEU A 140 -20.55 4.36 4.31
CA LEU A 140 -19.62 3.27 4.57
C LEU A 140 -18.31 3.76 5.20
N VAL A 141 -17.80 4.91 4.77
CA VAL A 141 -16.49 5.45 5.16
C VAL A 141 -16.66 6.41 6.32
N SER A 142 -16.13 6.04 7.49
CA SER A 142 -15.98 6.99 8.60
C SER A 142 -14.81 7.94 8.33
N ARG A 143 -15.00 9.23 8.62
CA ARG A 143 -14.08 10.31 8.24
C ARG A 143 -13.62 11.18 9.41
N GLU A 144 -14.07 10.84 10.62
CA GLU A 144 -13.73 11.58 11.85
C GLU A 144 -12.55 10.98 12.59
N ARG A 145 -12.41 9.65 12.54
CA ARG A 145 -11.34 8.89 13.20
C ARG A 145 -10.89 7.72 12.35
N ILE A 146 -9.59 7.45 12.29
CA ILE A 146 -8.99 6.28 11.64
C ILE A 146 -9.50 5.01 12.31
N SER A 147 -9.60 5.01 13.64
CA SER A 147 -10.16 3.89 14.40
C SER A 147 -11.60 3.56 14.03
N ASP A 148 -12.41 4.56 13.67
CA ASP A 148 -13.79 4.35 13.22
C ASP A 148 -13.86 3.93 11.75
N LEU A 149 -12.94 4.41 10.91
CA LEU A 149 -12.76 3.92 9.54
C LEU A 149 -12.43 2.42 9.54
N GLN A 150 -11.51 2.00 10.40
CA GLN A 150 -11.17 0.58 10.55
C GLN A 150 -12.39 -0.25 10.94
N LYS A 151 -13.18 0.21 11.93
CA LYS A 151 -14.40 -0.48 12.37
C LYS A 151 -15.46 -0.55 11.26
N SER A 152 -15.58 0.50 10.43
CA SER A 152 -16.59 0.55 9.37
C SER A 152 -16.24 -0.36 8.19
N LEU A 153 -14.95 -0.60 7.94
CA LEU A 153 -14.46 -1.41 6.83
C LEU A 153 -14.14 -2.87 7.20
N LYS A 154 -14.09 -3.23 8.48
CA LYS A 154 -13.69 -4.58 8.94
C LYS A 154 -14.45 -5.75 8.31
N ASP A 155 -15.71 -5.52 7.90
CA ASP A 155 -16.58 -6.55 7.33
C ASP A 155 -16.42 -6.67 5.80
N LEU A 156 -15.55 -5.86 5.19
CA LEU A 156 -15.18 -5.96 3.78
C LEU A 156 -13.98 -6.88 3.64
N ARG A 157 -14.08 -7.86 2.75
CA ARG A 157 -13.03 -8.86 2.50
C ARG A 157 -11.68 -8.23 2.21
N ALA A 158 -11.67 -7.14 1.44
CA ALA A 158 -10.42 -6.47 1.08
C ALA A 158 -9.70 -5.82 2.26
N TYR A 159 -10.42 -5.50 3.34
CA TYR A 159 -9.93 -4.71 4.48
C TYR A 159 -9.79 -5.56 5.76
N GLU A 160 -9.90 -6.89 5.66
CA GLU A 160 -9.76 -7.80 6.80
C GLU A 160 -8.31 -8.04 7.24
N ASP A 161 -7.37 -7.26 6.70
CA ASP A 161 -5.96 -7.35 7.08
C ASP A 161 -5.81 -7.18 8.60
N PRO A 162 -5.32 -8.20 9.32
CA PRO A 162 -5.08 -8.09 10.76
C PRO A 162 -4.13 -6.95 11.14
N VAL A 163 -3.21 -6.56 10.24
CA VAL A 163 -2.24 -5.48 10.45
C VAL A 163 -2.77 -4.14 9.92
N GLY A 164 -3.91 -4.14 9.20
CA GLY A 164 -4.59 -2.92 8.78
C GLY A 164 -3.91 -2.13 7.65
N LYS A 165 -3.03 -2.74 6.82
CA LYS A 165 -2.31 -2.06 5.72
C LYS A 165 -3.27 -1.24 4.86
N LYS A 166 -4.32 -1.86 4.33
CA LYS A 166 -5.26 -1.21 3.40
C LYS A 166 -6.11 -0.13 4.06
N VAL A 167 -6.46 -0.29 5.34
CA VAL A 167 -7.16 0.75 6.08
C VAL A 167 -6.24 1.98 6.25
N MET A 168 -4.97 1.76 6.60
CA MET A 168 -4.00 2.87 6.71
C MET A 168 -3.72 3.51 5.35
N LEU A 169 -3.58 2.73 4.29
CA LEU A 169 -3.40 3.24 2.93
C LEU A 169 -4.60 4.09 2.50
N LEU A 170 -5.83 3.64 2.77
CA LEU A 170 -7.02 4.43 2.51
C LEU A 170 -7.06 5.70 3.35
N ALA A 171 -6.80 5.63 4.66
CA ALA A 171 -6.74 6.80 5.53
C ALA A 171 -5.73 7.84 5.01
N LYS A 172 -4.57 7.36 4.54
CA LYS A 172 -3.53 8.18 3.91
C LYS A 172 -4.07 8.94 2.69
N PHE A 173 -4.74 8.26 1.77
CA PHE A 173 -5.36 8.90 0.60
C PHE A 173 -6.43 9.91 1.00
N LEU A 174 -7.35 9.54 1.89
CA LEU A 174 -8.47 10.39 2.29
C LEU A 174 -7.99 11.68 2.96
N ASP A 175 -6.99 11.59 3.84
CA ASP A 175 -6.44 12.75 4.52
C ASP A 175 -5.58 13.62 3.59
N GLY A 176 -4.75 13.00 2.73
CA GLY A 176 -3.98 13.74 1.71
C GLY A 176 -4.86 14.51 0.71
N ARG A 177 -6.05 13.97 0.44
CA ARG A 177 -7.09 14.58 -0.40
C ARG A 177 -8.05 15.50 0.35
N ARG A 178 -7.90 15.66 1.66
CA ARG A 178 -8.84 16.39 2.54
C ARG A 178 -10.30 15.93 2.41
N LEU A 179 -10.49 14.64 2.12
CA LEU A 179 -11.80 13.99 2.11
C LEU A 179 -12.24 13.57 3.52
N ALA A 180 -11.28 13.49 4.44
CA ALA A 180 -11.47 13.22 5.87
C ALA A 180 -10.65 14.20 6.72
N ASP A 181 -11.07 14.38 7.97
CA ASP A 181 -10.38 15.19 8.98
C ASP A 181 -10.26 14.34 10.25
N PHE A 182 -9.24 13.48 10.27
CA PHE A 182 -9.09 12.47 11.30
C PHE A 182 -8.54 13.08 12.59
N ARG A 183 -9.31 13.01 13.68
CA ARG A 183 -8.90 13.54 14.99
C ARG A 183 -7.77 12.75 15.64
N ASP A 184 -7.62 11.48 15.28
CA ASP A 184 -6.58 10.56 15.73
C ASP A 184 -5.47 10.37 14.69
N LEU A 185 -5.27 11.36 13.79
CA LEU A 185 -4.23 11.29 12.75
C LEU A 185 -2.82 11.11 13.33
N ASN A 186 -2.54 11.69 14.51
CA ASN A 186 -1.26 11.52 15.21
C ASN A 186 -1.00 10.08 15.71
N GLU A 187 -2.02 9.22 15.72
CA GLU A 187 -1.93 7.80 16.05
C GLU A 187 -1.74 6.92 14.80
N ALA A 188 -1.66 7.51 13.61
CA ALA A 188 -1.49 6.78 12.37
C ALA A 188 -0.19 5.97 12.33
N ASP A 189 -0.20 4.92 11.51
CA ASP A 189 0.96 4.09 11.22
C ASP A 189 1.25 4.03 9.72
N VAL A 190 2.45 3.55 9.38
CA VAL A 190 2.77 3.22 7.98
C VAL A 190 1.94 2.01 7.52
N PRO A 191 1.35 2.04 6.31
CA PRO A 191 0.71 0.87 5.70
C PRO A 191 1.76 -0.15 5.25
N VAL A 192 2.18 -1.02 6.18
CA VAL A 192 3.26 -2.01 5.94
C VAL A 192 2.93 -2.96 4.79
N ASP A 193 3.74 -2.89 3.73
CA ASP A 193 3.73 -3.79 2.60
C ASP A 193 5.06 -4.57 2.47
N ASN A 194 5.22 -5.30 1.35
CA ASN A 194 6.45 -6.03 1.05
C ASN A 194 7.67 -5.13 0.89
N HIS A 195 7.50 -3.93 0.34
CA HIS A 195 8.61 -2.98 0.13
C HIS A 195 9.10 -2.44 1.47
N LEU A 196 8.19 -2.00 2.34
CA LEU A 196 8.52 -1.50 3.67
C LEU A 196 9.14 -2.59 4.54
N SER A 197 8.67 -3.83 4.42
CA SER A 197 9.23 -4.99 5.13
C SER A 197 10.67 -5.27 4.67
N ARG A 198 10.90 -5.37 3.35
CA ARG A 198 12.24 -5.55 2.78
C ARG A 198 13.20 -4.46 3.22
N VAL A 199 12.77 -3.19 3.14
CA VAL A 199 13.62 -2.06 3.54
C VAL A 199 13.95 -2.15 5.03
N ALA A 200 12.99 -2.47 5.89
CA ALA A 200 13.22 -2.61 7.33
C ALA A 200 14.25 -3.72 7.65
N TYR A 201 14.13 -4.90 7.04
CA TYR A 201 15.06 -6.01 7.24
C TYR A 201 16.46 -5.69 6.71
N ARG A 202 16.57 -5.02 5.57
CA ARG A 202 17.85 -4.63 4.98
C ARG A 202 18.56 -3.54 5.76
N LEU A 203 17.83 -2.56 6.27
CA LEU A 203 18.41 -1.55 7.17
C LEU A 203 18.84 -2.17 8.50
N GLY A 204 18.18 -3.25 8.91
CA GLY A 204 18.40 -3.93 10.18
C GLY A 204 17.64 -3.29 11.34
N ILE A 205 16.67 -2.41 11.07
CA ILE A 205 15.78 -1.86 12.12
C ILE A 205 14.83 -2.92 12.66
N VAL A 206 14.58 -3.96 11.86
CA VAL A 206 14.06 -5.25 12.33
C VAL A 206 15.13 -6.28 12.04
N ASP A 207 15.75 -6.78 13.09
CA ASP A 207 16.77 -7.81 13.01
C ASP A 207 16.12 -9.18 12.83
N ILE A 208 16.40 -9.81 11.70
CA ILE A 208 15.88 -11.11 11.30
C ILE A 208 16.99 -11.90 10.64
N ASN A 209 16.93 -13.23 10.75
CA ASN A 209 17.88 -14.10 10.09
C ASN A 209 17.75 -13.99 8.56
N TYR A 210 18.81 -13.57 7.89
CA TYR A 210 18.84 -13.45 6.42
C TYR A 210 18.75 -14.80 5.73
N ASP A 211 19.31 -15.87 6.31
CA ASP A 211 19.22 -17.21 5.74
C ASP A 211 17.76 -17.69 5.66
N PHE A 212 16.95 -17.30 6.66
CA PHE A 212 15.51 -17.57 6.65
C PHE A 212 14.80 -16.83 5.51
N LEU A 213 15.08 -15.54 5.33
CA LEU A 213 14.49 -14.75 4.23
C LEU A 213 14.91 -15.28 2.86
N GLU A 214 16.19 -15.62 2.71
CA GLU A 214 16.76 -16.15 1.46
C GLU A 214 16.28 -17.57 1.14
N SER A 215 15.87 -18.35 2.15
CA SER A 215 15.30 -19.68 1.94
C SER A 215 14.01 -19.67 1.10
N GLY A 216 13.30 -18.53 1.05
CA GLY A 216 12.04 -18.41 0.32
C GLY A 216 10.91 -19.28 0.89
N VAL A 217 11.03 -19.72 2.14
CA VAL A 217 9.96 -20.46 2.82
C VAL A 217 8.79 -19.52 3.09
N GLU A 218 7.59 -19.97 2.72
CA GLU A 218 6.36 -19.26 3.02
C GLU A 218 6.03 -19.36 4.52
N VAL A 219 5.79 -18.21 5.14
CA VAL A 219 5.47 -18.12 6.55
C VAL A 219 3.99 -18.36 6.79
N THR A 220 3.67 -18.86 7.98
CA THR A 220 2.28 -18.98 8.42
C THR A 220 1.64 -17.60 8.55
N ARG A 221 0.30 -17.55 8.53
CA ARG A 221 -0.45 -16.30 8.75
C ARG A 221 -0.10 -15.63 10.08
N GLU A 222 0.16 -16.40 11.13
CA GLU A 222 0.49 -15.86 12.45
C GLU A 222 1.90 -15.24 12.46
N GLU A 223 2.86 -15.90 11.81
CA GLU A 223 4.21 -15.36 11.62
C GLU A 223 4.19 -14.11 10.75
N ASP A 224 3.40 -14.11 9.68
CA ASP A 224 3.19 -12.95 8.82
C ASP A 224 2.73 -11.72 9.61
N ILE A 225 1.70 -11.89 10.45
CA ILE A 225 1.16 -10.83 11.31
C ILE A 225 2.25 -10.33 12.25
N ARG A 226 2.94 -11.24 12.93
CA ARG A 226 4.01 -10.92 13.90
C ARG A 226 5.13 -10.12 13.25
N LEU A 227 5.61 -10.57 12.08
CA LEU A 227 6.64 -9.92 11.29
C LEU A 227 6.24 -8.50 10.86
N ARG A 228 5.02 -8.36 10.31
CA ARG A 228 4.52 -7.05 9.86
C ARG A 228 4.24 -6.08 11.02
N GLU A 229 3.81 -6.56 12.18
CA GLU A 229 3.68 -5.73 13.39
C GLU A 229 5.04 -5.27 13.93
N ALA A 230 6.08 -6.10 13.85
CA ALA A 230 7.45 -5.71 14.17
C ALA A 230 7.95 -4.61 13.22
N VAL A 231 7.73 -4.79 11.90
CA VAL A 231 8.06 -3.77 10.88
C VAL A 231 7.31 -2.47 11.11
N LYS A 232 6.01 -2.53 11.39
CA LYS A 232 5.18 -1.36 11.72
C LYS A 232 5.75 -0.61 12.91
N THR A 233 6.08 -1.34 13.97
CA THR A 233 6.63 -0.77 15.21
C THR A 233 8.01 -0.13 14.97
N ALA A 234 8.88 -0.78 14.20
CA ALA A 234 10.19 -0.22 13.85
C ALA A 234 10.04 1.08 13.06
N TRP A 235 9.16 1.13 12.05
CA TRP A 235 8.92 2.36 11.31
C TRP A 235 8.25 3.45 12.14
N ARG A 236 7.39 3.10 13.09
CA ARG A 236 6.83 4.07 14.06
C ARG A 236 7.93 4.71 14.90
N ILE A 237 8.95 3.95 15.31
CA ILE A 237 10.11 4.47 16.04
C ILE A 237 10.93 5.41 15.15
N VAL A 238 11.21 5.01 13.91
CA VAL A 238 11.90 5.87 12.92
C VAL A 238 11.14 7.17 12.69
N ALA A 239 9.82 7.11 12.49
CA ALA A 239 8.97 8.27 12.27
C ALA A 239 9.05 9.27 13.44
N LYS A 240 8.99 8.76 14.68
CA LYS A 240 9.14 9.57 15.90
C LYS A 240 10.52 10.23 15.99
N PHE A 241 11.60 9.47 15.78
CA PHE A 241 12.95 10.04 15.84
C PHE A 241 13.25 11.01 14.72
N ALA A 242 12.67 10.81 13.54
CA ALA A 242 12.85 11.71 12.40
C ALA A 242 11.95 12.96 12.50
N ASP A 243 10.96 12.96 13.40
CA ASP A 243 9.88 13.96 13.48
C ASP A 243 9.15 14.10 12.14
N ILE A 244 8.71 12.96 11.59
CA ILE A 244 7.98 12.89 10.33
C ILE A 244 6.68 12.11 10.49
N HIS A 245 5.63 12.59 9.85
CA HIS A 245 4.35 11.89 9.86
C HIS A 245 4.45 10.53 9.14
N PRO A 246 3.91 9.43 9.70
CA PRO A 246 3.99 8.09 9.11
C PRO A 246 3.53 8.01 7.65
N PHE A 247 2.49 8.75 7.28
CA PHE A 247 2.04 8.82 5.88
C PHE A 247 3.06 9.42 4.90
N ALA A 248 3.78 10.47 5.30
CA ALA A 248 4.83 11.05 4.46
C ALA A 248 6.03 10.10 4.37
N LEU A 249 6.36 9.45 5.49
CA LEU A 249 7.39 8.41 5.52
C LEU A 249 7.06 7.26 4.58
N ASP A 250 5.81 6.79 4.57
CA ASP A 250 5.34 5.74 3.67
C ASP A 250 5.42 6.15 2.18
N ASP A 251 4.98 7.36 1.82
CA ASP A 251 5.10 7.88 0.43
C ASP A 251 6.55 7.79 -0.07
N TYR A 252 7.50 8.18 0.77
CA TYR A 252 8.93 8.05 0.47
C TYR A 252 9.38 6.59 0.41
N LEU A 253 9.10 5.78 1.43
CA LEU A 253 9.60 4.40 1.54
C LEU A 253 9.06 3.51 0.42
N TRP A 254 7.81 3.70 0.02
CA TRP A 254 7.20 2.97 -1.08
C TRP A 254 7.92 3.25 -2.41
N SER A 255 8.14 4.53 -2.72
CA SER A 255 8.90 4.95 -3.91
C SER A 255 10.36 4.48 -3.86
N PHE A 256 11.01 4.64 -2.70
CA PHE A 256 12.38 4.20 -2.44
C PHE A 256 12.55 2.69 -2.61
N GLY A 257 11.63 1.89 -2.07
CA GLY A 257 11.63 0.43 -2.18
C GLY A 257 11.40 -0.07 -3.61
N ARG A 258 10.66 0.68 -4.44
CA ARG A 258 10.41 0.36 -5.86
C ARG A 258 11.53 0.81 -6.80
N LYS A 259 12.28 1.87 -6.47
CA LYS A 259 13.23 2.50 -7.41
C LYS A 259 14.70 2.32 -7.04
N ILE A 260 15.00 2.18 -5.75
CA ILE A 260 16.36 2.14 -5.21
C ILE A 260 16.61 0.84 -4.46
N CYS A 261 15.87 0.55 -3.38
CA CYS A 261 16.00 -0.67 -2.60
C CYS A 261 15.15 -1.82 -3.21
N ILE A 262 15.31 -2.02 -4.51
CA ILE A 262 14.63 -3.06 -5.28
C ILE A 262 15.07 -4.45 -4.84
N ARG A 263 14.19 -5.43 -5.05
CA ARG A 263 14.39 -6.82 -4.60
C ARG A 263 15.69 -7.40 -5.17
N GLU A 264 15.82 -7.39 -6.49
CA GLU A 264 17.02 -7.84 -7.20
C GLU A 264 17.94 -6.66 -7.48
N SER A 265 19.23 -6.78 -7.16
CA SER A 265 20.26 -5.77 -7.47
C SER A 265 19.91 -4.34 -7.00
N PRO A 266 19.76 -4.09 -5.68
CA PRO A 266 19.46 -2.75 -5.16
C PRO A 266 20.54 -1.73 -5.58
N LYS A 267 20.11 -0.50 -5.87
CA LYS A 267 20.97 0.57 -6.37
C LYS A 267 21.70 1.28 -5.21
N CYS A 268 22.55 0.55 -4.50
CA CYS A 268 23.23 1.03 -3.30
C CYS A 268 24.14 2.25 -3.54
N ASP A 269 24.68 2.43 -4.75
CA ASP A 269 25.57 3.56 -5.08
C ASP A 269 24.87 4.93 -5.01
N ILE A 270 23.55 4.95 -5.20
CA ILE A 270 22.72 6.17 -5.11
C ILE A 270 21.79 6.14 -3.88
N CYS A 271 21.98 5.17 -2.99
CA CYS A 271 21.10 4.98 -1.84
C CYS A 271 21.48 5.94 -0.69
N PRO A 272 20.59 6.85 -0.26
CA PRO A 272 20.90 7.76 0.84
C PRO A 272 21.10 7.05 2.19
N LEU A 273 20.55 5.84 2.33
CA LEU A 273 20.62 5.03 3.55
C LEU A 273 21.81 4.06 3.57
N LYS A 274 22.69 4.11 2.56
CA LYS A 274 23.81 3.18 2.37
C LYS A 274 24.68 3.03 3.62
N GLU A 275 25.09 4.15 4.21
CA GLU A 275 26.02 4.20 5.35
C GLU A 275 25.45 3.62 6.66
N VAL A 276 24.12 3.52 6.77
CA VAL A 276 23.43 2.98 7.96
C VAL A 276 22.80 1.59 7.71
N CYS A 277 22.99 1.02 6.51
CA CYS A 277 22.29 -0.18 6.07
C CYS A 277 23.05 -1.47 6.44
N LYS A 278 22.42 -2.35 7.25
CA LYS A 278 22.96 -3.68 7.60
C LYS A 278 23.31 -4.50 6.36
N ALA A 279 22.36 -4.64 5.45
CA ALA A 279 22.50 -5.42 4.21
C ALA A 279 23.68 -4.95 3.36
N TYR A 280 23.87 -3.64 3.25
CA TYR A 280 25.01 -3.08 2.53
C TYR A 280 26.33 -3.42 3.20
N SER A 281 26.43 -3.23 4.52
CA SER A 281 27.65 -3.56 5.28
C SER A 281 28.05 -5.03 5.20
N LEU A 282 27.07 -5.93 5.03
CA LEU A 282 27.29 -7.37 4.89
C LEU A 282 27.41 -7.84 3.44
N SER A 283 27.18 -6.96 2.45
CA SER A 283 27.02 -7.33 1.04
C SER A 283 26.00 -8.46 0.82
N ARG A 284 24.91 -8.47 1.62
CA ARG A 284 23.82 -9.45 1.56
C ARG A 284 22.48 -8.73 1.47
N PHE A 285 21.71 -8.99 0.43
CA PHE A 285 20.49 -8.25 0.11
C PHE A 285 19.25 -9.16 0.11
N PRO A 286 18.84 -9.70 1.28
CA PRO A 286 17.73 -10.64 1.36
C PRO A 286 16.42 -10.00 0.86
N PRO A 287 15.46 -10.82 0.40
CA PRO A 287 14.10 -10.36 0.12
C PRO A 287 13.31 -10.11 1.42
N GLU A 288 12.08 -9.62 1.28
CA GLU A 288 11.05 -9.75 2.33
C GLU A 288 10.61 -11.20 2.56
N HIS A 289 9.97 -11.48 3.70
CA HIS A 289 9.34 -12.76 3.96
C HIS A 289 8.17 -13.01 2.99
N LEU A 290 7.86 -14.28 2.76
CA LEU A 290 6.81 -14.66 1.82
C LEU A 290 5.55 -15.09 2.57
N HIS A 291 4.41 -14.50 2.21
CA HIS A 291 3.08 -14.97 2.63
C HIS A 291 2.10 -14.74 1.49
N THR A 292 2.01 -15.66 0.53
CA THR A 292 1.35 -15.48 -0.77
C THR A 292 -0.15 -15.76 -0.76
N ILE A 293 -0.66 -16.60 0.14
CA ILE A 293 -2.08 -17.00 0.19
C ILE A 293 -2.93 -15.93 0.90
N THR A 294 -3.05 -14.76 0.30
CA THR A 294 -3.79 -13.60 0.83
C THR A 294 -4.00 -12.52 -0.23
N TRP A 295 -5.00 -11.67 -0.01
CA TRP A 295 -5.37 -10.53 -0.87
C TRP A 295 -5.13 -9.16 -0.23
N TYR A 296 -4.57 -9.08 0.99
CA TYR A 296 -4.38 -7.80 1.70
C TYR A 296 -2.94 -7.23 1.64
N TYR A 297 -2.07 -7.82 0.82
CA TYR A 297 -0.68 -7.41 0.67
C TYR A 297 -0.41 -6.26 -0.29
#